data_AF-A0A7J2KB26-F1
#
_entry.id   AF-A0A7J2KB26-F1
#
_cell.length_a   1.000
_cell.length_b   1.000
_cell.length_c   1.000
_cell.angle_alpha   90.00
_cell.angle_beta   90.00
_cell.angle_gamma   90.00
#
_symmetry.space_group_name_H-M   'P 1'
#
loop_
_entity.id
_entity.type
_entity.pdbx_description
1 polymer ?
#
loop_
_entity_poly.entity_id
_entity_poly.type
_entity_poly.pdbx_seq_one_letter_code
_entity_poly.pdbx_strand_id
1 'polypeptide(L)'
;MSDQVRIEFKDIVNALSSLKGLKVIGLLEGPPTRSFPLKEFVEELVRKRIVEVEGYRDTTIVGFKVSENIWIVFHCKSGDIPDDFVMALEGADSWSKLKVAAEELSKITKITFTHAFSAILHGIQGVYIDKGEDIYVVDVEEVADETVNWLPEFFQVE
;
A
#
# COMPACT_ATOMS: atom_id res chain seq x y z
N MET A 1 -13.26 -5.32 28.64
CA MET A 1 -11.92 -4.81 28.32
C MET A 1 -11.61 -5.34 26.93
N SER A 2 -11.42 -4.48 25.93
CA SER A 2 -10.95 -4.96 24.63
C SER A 2 -9.57 -5.55 24.85
N ASP A 3 -9.36 -6.80 24.43
CA ASP A 3 -8.05 -7.41 24.49
C ASP A 3 -7.13 -6.63 23.55
N GLN A 4 -6.36 -5.68 24.10
CA GLN A 4 -5.34 -4.96 23.35
C GLN A 4 -4.30 -5.98 22.90
N VAL A 5 -4.08 -6.07 21.59
CA VAL A 5 -3.05 -6.94 21.02
C VAL A 5 -1.74 -6.16 21.04
N ARG A 6 -0.77 -6.65 21.81
CA ARG A 6 0.57 -6.08 21.87
C ARG A 6 1.44 -6.65 20.77
N ILE A 7 2.13 -5.78 20.05
CA ILE A 7 3.08 -6.13 18.99
C ILE A 7 4.33 -5.31 19.21
N GLU A 8 5.50 -5.93 19.19
CA GLU A 8 6.75 -5.19 19.28
C GLU A 8 7.02 -4.47 17.94
N PHE A 9 7.46 -3.22 17.97
CA PHE A 9 7.76 -2.46 16.75
C PHE A 9 8.76 -3.20 15.84
N LYS A 10 9.74 -3.89 16.43
CA LYS A 10 10.72 -4.71 15.69
C LYS A 10 10.05 -5.81 14.85
N ASP A 11 8.91 -6.35 15.28
CA ASP A 11 8.21 -7.41 14.55
C ASP A 11 7.52 -6.83 13.32
N ILE A 12 7.04 -5.59 13.41
CA ILE A 12 6.51 -4.84 12.26
C ILE A 12 7.63 -4.55 11.27
N VAL A 13 8.78 -4.01 11.72
CA VAL A 13 9.95 -3.79 10.87
C VAL A 13 10.39 -5.08 10.16
N ASN A 14 10.42 -6.21 10.87
CA ASN A 14 10.74 -7.51 10.29
C ASN A 14 9.71 -7.97 9.25
N ALA A 15 8.41 -7.78 9.53
CA ALA A 15 7.34 -8.10 8.58
C ALA A 15 7.43 -7.26 7.30
N LEU A 16 7.90 -6.01 7.40
CA LEU A 16 8.06 -5.09 6.26
C LEU A 16 9.42 -5.19 5.58
N SER A 17 10.32 -6.08 6.02
CA SER A 17 11.69 -6.18 5.51
C SER A 17 11.79 -6.46 4.00
N SER A 18 10.78 -7.09 3.39
CA SER A 18 10.73 -7.31 1.94
C SER A 18 10.66 -6.00 1.14
N LEU A 19 10.20 -4.90 1.75
CA LEU A 19 10.11 -3.58 1.12
C LEU A 19 11.47 -2.90 0.92
N LYS A 20 12.54 -3.43 1.53
CA LYS A 20 13.88 -2.85 1.42
C LYS A 20 14.27 -2.63 -0.03
N GLY A 21 14.65 -1.40 -0.36
CA GLY A 21 15.06 -0.99 -1.70
C GLY A 21 13.91 -0.93 -2.72
N LEU A 22 12.65 -1.01 -2.29
CA LEU A 22 11.50 -0.64 -3.11
C LEU A 22 11.62 0.84 -3.47
N LYS A 23 11.36 1.19 -4.73
CA LYS A 23 11.45 2.57 -5.21
C LYS A 23 10.08 3.08 -5.61
N VAL A 24 9.66 4.18 -4.99
CA VAL A 24 8.47 4.95 -5.35
C VAL A 24 8.92 6.08 -6.26
N ILE A 25 8.40 6.12 -7.48
CA ILE A 25 8.80 7.07 -8.54
C ILE A 25 7.69 8.05 -8.92
N GLY A 26 6.59 8.03 -8.16
CA GLY A 26 5.48 8.95 -8.36
C GLY A 26 4.28 8.59 -7.50
N LEU A 27 3.58 9.61 -7.05
CA LEU A 27 2.33 9.53 -6.30
C LEU A 27 1.36 10.55 -6.88
N LEU A 28 0.11 10.14 -7.09
CA LEU A 28 -0.99 11.03 -7.43
C LEU A 28 -2.09 10.85 -6.39
N GLU A 29 -2.40 11.93 -5.67
CA GLU A 29 -3.49 11.98 -4.70
C GLU A 29 -4.79 12.42 -5.35
N GLY A 30 -5.90 11.88 -4.86
CA GLY A 30 -7.23 12.40 -5.11
C GLY A 30 -8.19 11.32 -5.61
N PRO A 31 -9.49 11.50 -5.35
CA PRO A 31 -10.50 10.55 -5.78
C PRO A 31 -10.57 10.46 -7.31
N PRO A 32 -10.99 9.31 -7.87
CA PRO A 32 -11.55 9.23 -9.21
C PRO A 32 -12.74 10.19 -9.32
N THR A 33 -12.50 11.45 -9.67
CA THR A 33 -13.59 12.41 -9.86
C THR A 33 -14.25 12.14 -11.22
N ARG A 34 -15.52 12.51 -11.40
CA ARG A 34 -16.19 12.49 -12.72
C ARG A 34 -15.40 13.21 -13.84
N SER A 35 -14.47 14.09 -13.48
CA SER A 35 -13.56 14.82 -14.37
C SER A 35 -12.26 14.08 -14.70
N PHE A 36 -11.85 13.11 -13.88
CA PHE A 36 -10.73 12.21 -14.16
C PHE A 36 -11.17 10.80 -13.75
N PRO A 37 -11.87 10.09 -14.65
CA PRO A 37 -12.55 8.83 -14.36
C PRO A 37 -11.51 7.71 -14.25
N LEU A 38 -10.73 7.74 -13.16
CA LEU A 38 -9.55 6.92 -12.97
C LEU A 38 -9.92 5.44 -12.89
N LYS A 39 -11.10 5.12 -12.35
CA LYS A 39 -11.68 3.78 -12.40
C LYS A 39 -11.92 3.35 -13.84
N GLU A 40 -12.60 4.16 -14.66
CA GLU A 40 -12.82 3.85 -16.07
C GLU A 40 -11.52 3.81 -16.88
N PHE A 41 -10.53 4.66 -16.56
CA PHE A 41 -9.21 4.70 -17.18
C PHE A 41 -8.40 3.45 -16.86
N VAL A 42 -8.42 3.04 -15.58
CA VAL A 42 -7.89 1.75 -15.14
C VAL A 42 -8.65 0.65 -15.86
N GLU A 43 -9.99 0.60 -15.86
CA GLU A 43 -10.80 -0.40 -16.59
C GLU A 43 -10.53 -0.45 -18.11
N GLU A 44 -10.21 0.68 -18.75
CA GLU A 44 -9.87 0.77 -20.17
C GLU A 44 -8.43 0.27 -20.46
N LEU A 45 -7.48 0.61 -19.57
CA LEU A 45 -6.13 0.01 -19.55
C LEU A 45 -6.18 -1.49 -19.20
N VAL A 46 -7.10 -1.87 -18.29
CA VAL A 46 -7.33 -3.21 -17.74
C VAL A 46 -7.75 -4.17 -18.83
N ARG A 47 -8.65 -3.73 -19.72
CA ARG A 47 -9.09 -4.51 -20.89
C ARG A 47 -7.97 -4.88 -21.85
N LYS A 48 -6.80 -4.23 -21.75
CA LYS A 48 -5.67 -4.49 -22.65
C LYS A 48 -4.43 -5.09 -21.98
N ARG A 49 -4.20 -4.96 -20.66
CA ARG A 49 -2.90 -5.32 -20.03
C ARG A 49 -2.87 -5.70 -18.52
N ILE A 50 -3.94 -6.21 -17.90
CA ILE A 50 -3.83 -6.69 -16.50
C ILE A 50 -3.11 -8.02 -16.40
N VAL A 51 -2.19 -8.11 -15.44
CA VAL A 51 -1.53 -9.36 -15.02
C VAL A 51 -2.11 -9.87 -13.69
N GLU A 52 -2.47 -9.01 -12.72
CA GLU A 52 -2.97 -9.43 -11.39
C GLU A 52 -3.95 -8.40 -10.77
N VAL A 53 -4.94 -8.82 -9.96
CA VAL A 53 -5.92 -7.95 -9.24
C VAL A 53 -6.21 -8.56 -7.87
N GLU A 54 -6.20 -7.76 -6.80
CA GLU A 54 -6.55 -8.18 -5.43
C GLU A 54 -7.66 -7.25 -4.86
N GLY A 55 -8.73 -7.79 -4.27
CA GLY A 55 -9.83 -6.97 -3.73
C GLY A 55 -10.53 -7.59 -2.52
N TYR A 56 -10.89 -6.77 -1.52
CA TYR A 56 -11.56 -7.23 -0.29
C TYR A 56 -12.28 -6.11 0.48
N ARG A 57 -13.53 -6.36 0.92
CA ARG A 57 -14.35 -5.54 1.84
C ARG A 57 -14.08 -4.03 1.77
N ASP A 58 -14.64 -3.39 0.76
CA ASP A 58 -14.65 -1.92 0.66
C ASP A 58 -13.27 -1.28 0.49
N THR A 59 -12.23 -2.07 0.21
CA THR A 59 -10.94 -1.59 -0.28
C THR A 59 -10.50 -2.45 -1.46
N THR A 60 -10.15 -1.80 -2.55
CA THR A 60 -9.67 -2.46 -3.77
C THR A 60 -8.25 -1.98 -4.03
N ILE A 61 -7.31 -2.93 -4.12
CA ILE A 61 -5.91 -2.63 -4.41
C ILE A 61 -5.54 -3.29 -5.72
N VAL A 62 -5.38 -2.49 -6.77
CA VAL A 62 -5.07 -2.99 -8.11
C VAL A 62 -3.62 -2.72 -8.42
N GLY A 63 -2.82 -3.77 -8.57
CA GLY A 63 -1.47 -3.68 -9.11
C GLY A 63 -1.45 -4.08 -10.58
N PHE A 64 -0.98 -3.24 -11.47
CA PHE A 64 -0.76 -3.63 -12.87
C PHE A 64 0.60 -3.20 -13.38
N LYS A 65 1.18 -4.06 -14.22
CA LYS A 65 2.50 -3.90 -14.76
C LYS A 65 2.43 -3.11 -16.07
N VAL A 66 3.06 -1.94 -16.12
CA VAL A 66 3.07 -1.08 -17.33
C VAL A 66 4.32 -1.28 -18.19
N SER A 67 5.42 -1.75 -17.60
CA SER A 67 6.65 -2.17 -18.27
C SER A 67 7.35 -3.27 -17.47
N GLU A 68 8.45 -3.84 -17.98
CA GLU A 68 9.21 -4.89 -17.26
C GLU A 68 9.63 -4.47 -15.84
N ASN A 69 9.83 -3.17 -15.62
CA ASN A 69 10.33 -2.61 -14.37
C ASN A 69 9.40 -1.58 -13.72
N ILE A 70 8.18 -1.37 -14.21
CA ILE A 70 7.28 -0.38 -13.62
C ILE A 70 5.93 -1.03 -13.29
N TRP A 71 5.54 -0.87 -12.03
CA TRP A 71 4.23 -1.23 -11.51
C TRP A 71 3.45 0.03 -11.14
N ILE A 72 2.16 0.03 -11.44
CA ILE A 72 1.22 1.01 -10.93
C ILE A 72 0.34 0.29 -9.91
N VAL A 73 0.28 0.85 -8.70
CA VAL A 73 -0.57 0.38 -7.61
C VAL A 73 -1.65 1.42 -7.40
N PHE A 74 -2.89 0.98 -7.47
CA PHE A 74 -4.06 1.79 -7.21
C PHE A 74 -4.67 1.33 -5.90
N HIS A 75 -4.88 2.26 -4.97
CA HIS A 75 -5.65 2.04 -3.76
C HIS A 75 -6.97 2.79 -3.87
N CYS A 76 -8.06 2.08 -3.60
CA CYS A 76 -9.40 2.59 -3.77
C CYS A 76 -10.29 2.15 -2.61
N LYS A 77 -10.85 3.08 -1.84
CA LYS A 77 -11.72 2.80 -0.72
C LYS A 77 -13.18 3.04 -1.13
N SER A 78 -14.04 2.05 -0.93
CA SER A 78 -15.47 2.21 -1.16
C SER A 78 -16.06 3.11 -0.06
N GLY A 79 -16.62 4.25 -0.44
CA GLY A 79 -17.32 5.16 0.48
C GLY A 79 -17.10 6.64 0.19
N ASP A 80 -17.47 7.50 1.14
CA ASP A 80 -17.42 8.98 1.04
C ASP A 80 -16.08 9.60 1.49
N ILE A 81 -15.02 8.79 1.69
CA ILE A 81 -13.72 9.29 2.21
C ILE A 81 -12.69 9.34 1.07
N PRO A 82 -12.05 10.51 0.81
CA PRO A 82 -11.22 10.76 -0.36
C PRO A 82 -9.76 10.29 -0.20
N ASP A 83 -9.53 9.08 0.32
CA ASP A 83 -8.17 8.56 0.58
C ASP A 83 -7.62 7.73 -0.59
N ASP A 84 -8.21 7.86 -1.78
CA ASP A 84 -7.77 7.16 -2.98
C ASP A 84 -6.47 7.77 -3.52
N PHE A 85 -5.55 6.91 -3.96
CA PHE A 85 -4.30 7.35 -4.58
C PHE A 85 -3.76 6.32 -5.57
N VAL A 86 -2.85 6.80 -6.43
CA VAL A 86 -2.07 5.98 -7.36
C VAL A 86 -0.60 6.12 -7.02
N MET A 87 0.09 5.00 -6.91
CA MET A 87 1.53 4.92 -6.66
C MET A 87 2.24 4.23 -7.82
N ALA A 88 3.30 4.83 -8.32
CA ALA A 88 4.19 4.25 -9.32
C ALA A 88 5.44 3.68 -8.64
N LEU A 89 5.74 2.41 -8.92
CA LEU A 89 6.86 1.68 -8.33
C LEU A 89 7.83 1.22 -9.41
N GLU A 90 9.12 1.47 -9.19
CA GLU A 90 10.20 0.92 -10.02
C GLU A 90 10.73 -0.38 -9.41
N GLY A 91 10.84 -1.43 -10.24
CA GLY A 91 11.33 -2.76 -9.88
C GLY A 91 10.46 -3.87 -10.45
N ALA A 92 11.06 -4.90 -11.02
CA ALA A 92 10.33 -6.05 -11.58
C ALA A 92 9.56 -6.83 -10.50
N ASP A 93 10.09 -6.85 -9.27
CA ASP A 93 9.61 -7.56 -8.08
C ASP A 93 8.84 -6.67 -7.09
N SER A 94 8.58 -5.40 -7.42
CA SER A 94 7.93 -4.43 -6.54
C SER A 94 6.58 -4.91 -6.00
N TRP A 95 5.76 -5.49 -6.86
CA TRP A 95 4.48 -6.06 -6.46
C TRP A 95 4.62 -7.26 -5.52
N SER A 96 5.54 -8.18 -5.81
CA SER A 96 5.81 -9.32 -4.92
C SER A 96 6.32 -8.88 -3.55
N LYS A 97 7.16 -7.85 -3.48
CA LYS A 97 7.65 -7.30 -2.20
C LYS A 97 6.50 -6.82 -1.32
N LEU A 98 5.55 -6.08 -1.90
CA LEU A 98 4.35 -5.62 -1.20
C LEU A 98 3.47 -6.79 -0.73
N LYS A 99 3.24 -7.81 -1.59
CA LYS A 99 2.47 -9.00 -1.20
C LYS A 99 3.10 -9.74 -0.02
N VAL A 100 4.41 -9.97 -0.05
CA VAL A 100 5.12 -10.61 1.07
C VAL A 100 4.99 -9.78 2.35
N ALA A 101 5.18 -8.46 2.28
CA ALA A 101 5.03 -7.59 3.44
C ALA A 101 3.62 -7.64 4.03
N ALA A 102 2.60 -7.59 3.18
CA ALA A 102 1.20 -7.68 3.61
C ALA A 102 0.85 -9.06 4.19
N GLU A 103 1.36 -10.15 3.61
CA GLU A 103 1.21 -11.50 4.17
C GLU A 103 1.82 -11.60 5.56
N GLU A 104 3.08 -11.18 5.73
CA GLU A 104 3.77 -11.25 7.03
C GLU A 104 3.10 -10.34 8.07
N LEU A 105 2.77 -9.09 7.71
CA LEU A 105 2.07 -8.16 8.59
C LEU A 105 0.70 -8.71 9.01
N SER A 106 -0.05 -9.31 8.09
CA SER A 106 -1.35 -9.91 8.39
C SER A 106 -1.26 -11.07 9.37
N LYS A 107 -0.17 -11.86 9.34
CA LYS A 107 0.04 -12.98 10.27
C LYS A 107 0.31 -12.48 11.69
N ILE A 108 1.17 -11.48 11.85
CA ILE A 108 1.54 -10.97 13.18
C ILE A 108 0.42 -10.16 13.83
N THR A 109 -0.34 -9.39 13.03
CA THR A 109 -1.46 -8.58 13.52
C THR A 109 -2.77 -9.37 13.57
N LYS A 110 -2.90 -10.48 12.83
CA LYS A 110 -4.16 -11.23 12.64
C LYS A 110 -5.28 -10.40 11.99
N ILE A 111 -4.94 -9.32 11.29
CA ILE A 111 -5.88 -8.60 10.42
C ILE A 111 -5.95 -9.28 9.05
N THR A 112 -6.90 -8.87 8.22
CA THR A 112 -7.01 -9.39 6.86
C THR A 112 -5.86 -8.89 6.00
N PHE A 113 -5.43 -9.71 5.04
CA PHE A 113 -4.39 -9.38 4.07
C PHE A 113 -4.58 -7.98 3.45
N THR A 114 -5.78 -7.66 2.98
CA THR A 114 -6.05 -6.36 2.35
C THR A 114 -5.96 -5.18 3.31
N HIS A 115 -6.31 -5.34 4.59
CA HIS A 115 -6.09 -4.27 5.57
C HIS A 115 -4.59 -4.06 5.83
N ALA A 116 -3.83 -5.14 5.97
CA ALA A 116 -2.37 -5.06 6.11
C ALA A 116 -1.74 -4.39 4.88
N PHE A 117 -2.16 -4.78 3.68
CA PHE A 117 -1.72 -4.17 2.42
C PHE A 117 -2.07 -2.68 2.38
N SER A 118 -3.32 -2.31 2.70
CA SER A 118 -3.77 -0.92 2.75
C SER A 118 -2.93 -0.08 3.72
N ALA A 119 -2.68 -0.58 4.93
CA ALA A 119 -1.89 0.12 5.93
C ALA A 119 -0.45 0.36 5.44
N ILE A 120 0.17 -0.64 4.78
CA ILE A 120 1.51 -0.50 4.19
C ILE A 120 1.53 0.57 3.10
N LEU A 121 0.52 0.62 2.22
CA LEU A 121 0.48 1.59 1.14
C LEU A 121 0.32 3.03 1.67
N HIS A 122 -0.51 3.23 2.70
CA HIS A 122 -0.59 4.52 3.38
C HIS A 122 0.71 4.85 4.13
N GLY A 123 1.36 3.87 4.75
CA GLY A 123 2.70 3.97 5.32
C GLY A 123 3.70 4.56 4.34
N ILE A 124 3.78 3.97 3.14
CA ILE A 124 4.66 4.42 2.06
C ILE A 124 4.23 5.80 1.54
N GLN A 125 2.92 6.04 1.39
CA GLN A 125 2.37 7.32 0.93
C GLN A 125 2.77 8.47 1.86
N GLY A 126 2.56 8.31 3.16
CA GLY A 126 2.86 9.34 4.17
C GLY A 126 4.35 9.71 4.16
N VAL A 127 5.24 8.71 4.15
CA VAL A 127 6.68 8.96 4.07
C VAL A 127 7.05 9.62 2.74
N TYR A 128 6.52 9.16 1.61
CA TYR A 128 6.79 9.76 0.30
C TYR A 128 6.45 11.27 0.27
N ILE A 129 5.27 11.64 0.80
CA ILE A 129 4.80 13.02 0.85
C ILE A 129 5.70 13.87 1.76
N ASP A 130 6.07 13.35 2.93
CA ASP A 130 6.93 14.07 3.89
C ASP A 130 8.32 14.35 3.33
N LYS A 131 8.90 13.38 2.59
CA LYS A 131 10.20 13.56 1.93
C LYS A 131 10.16 14.61 0.81
N GLY A 132 9.04 14.71 0.09
CA GLY A 132 8.89 15.64 -1.04
C GLY A 132 9.88 15.41 -2.18
N GLU A 133 10.37 14.18 -2.35
CA GLU A 133 11.34 13.79 -3.36
C GLU A 133 10.69 13.28 -4.65
N ASP A 134 11.35 13.48 -5.79
CA ASP A 134 10.90 12.93 -7.09
C ASP A 134 10.93 11.38 -7.09
N ILE A 135 11.91 10.78 -6.41
CA ILE A 135 12.07 9.33 -6.25
C ILE A 135 12.44 9.04 -4.81
N TYR A 136 11.65 8.18 -4.16
CA TYR A 136 11.88 7.72 -2.79
C TYR A 136 12.31 6.25 -2.80
N VAL A 137 13.42 5.93 -2.13
CA VAL A 137 13.82 4.56 -1.84
C VAL A 137 13.37 4.22 -0.43
N VAL A 138 12.53 3.20 -0.27
CA VAL A 138 11.90 2.85 1.00
C VAL A 138 12.93 2.61 2.11
N ASP A 139 12.84 3.44 3.16
CA ASP A 139 13.34 3.13 4.49
C ASP A 139 12.26 2.35 5.25
N VAL A 140 12.60 1.13 5.65
CA VAL A 140 11.64 0.20 6.28
C VAL A 140 11.25 0.67 7.68
N GLU A 141 12.14 1.34 8.41
CA GLU A 141 11.83 1.81 9.77
C GLU A 141 10.84 2.98 9.72
N GLU A 142 11.08 3.95 8.83
CA GLU A 142 10.15 5.09 8.64
C GLU A 142 8.78 4.62 8.13
N VAL A 143 8.76 3.69 7.16
CA VAL A 143 7.50 3.12 6.67
C VAL A 143 6.81 2.29 7.75
N ALA A 144 7.54 1.57 8.60
CA ALA A 144 6.94 0.84 9.71
C ALA A 144 6.30 1.79 10.71
N ASP A 145 6.99 2.87 11.10
CA ASP A 145 6.47 3.90 12.01
C ASP A 145 5.17 4.51 11.48
N GLU A 146 5.17 4.91 10.21
CA GLU A 146 3.95 5.47 9.60
C GLU A 146 2.85 4.40 9.44
N THR A 147 3.18 3.16 9.08
CA THR A 147 2.21 2.06 8.92
C THR A 147 1.42 1.79 10.21
N VAL A 148 2.03 1.97 11.38
CA VAL A 148 1.37 1.78 12.68
C VAL A 148 0.16 2.70 12.83
N ASN A 149 0.22 3.93 12.31
CA ASN A 149 -0.89 4.90 12.35
C ASN A 149 -2.12 4.45 11.57
N TRP A 150 -1.94 3.49 10.66
CA TRP A 150 -2.99 2.95 9.79
C TRP A 150 -3.49 1.56 10.22
N LEU A 151 -2.95 1.01 11.32
CA LEU A 151 -3.46 -0.22 11.93
C LEU A 151 -4.70 0.08 12.80
N PRO A 152 -5.60 -0.90 13.01
CA PRO A 152 -6.75 -0.72 13.89
C PRO A 152 -6.40 -0.27 15.32
N GLU A 153 -7.22 0.60 15.91
CA GLU A 153 -6.99 1.26 17.22
C GLU A 153 -6.79 0.32 18.43
N PHE A 154 -7.10 -0.98 18.29
CA PHE A 154 -6.91 -1.97 19.37
C PHE A 154 -5.50 -2.58 19.40
N PHE A 155 -4.62 -2.24 18.45
CA PHE A 155 -3.20 -2.57 18.55
C PHE A 155 -2.46 -1.57 19.42
N GLN A 156 -1.63 -2.08 20.33
CA GLN A 156 -0.66 -1.27 21.06
C GLN A 156 0.73 -1.72 20.62
N VAL A 157 1.45 -0.82 19.96
CA VAL A 157 2.83 -1.06 19.53
C VAL A 157 3.77 -0.57 20.64
N GLU A 158 4.65 -1.46 21.09
CA GLU A 158 5.68 -1.19 22.12
C GLU A 158 7.09 -1.15 21.51
#